data_AF-A0A5L4NQK4-F1
#
_entry.id   AF-A0A5L4NQK4-F1
#
_cell.length_a   1.000
_cell.length_b   1.000
_cell.length_c   1.000
_cell.angle_alpha   90.00
_cell.angle_beta   90.00
_cell.angle_gamma   90.00
#
_symmetry.space_group_name_H-M   'P 1'
#
loop_
_entity.id
_entity.type
_entity.pdbx_description
1 polymer ?
#
loop_
_entity_poly.entity_id
_entity_poly.type
_entity_poly.pdbx_seq_one_letter_code
_entity_poly.pdbx_strand_id
1 'polypeptide(L)' 'MPSTIFAECPCCHVVAKGVDEIEEKFGWRILRGKKEPQSYCRECRKARCTPNEACKVKK' A
#
# COMPACT_ATOMS: atom_id res chain seq x y z
N MET A 1 -16.47 7.03 -16.05
CA MET A 1 -14.99 7.04 -16.17
C MET A 1 -14.45 6.11 -15.09
N PRO A 2 -13.73 5.02 -15.39
CA PRO A 2 -13.15 4.19 -14.34
C PRO A 2 -12.03 4.99 -13.70
N SER A 3 -12.22 5.41 -12.46
CA SER A 3 -11.17 6.02 -11.64
C SER A 3 -10.04 5.00 -11.54
N THR A 4 -8.92 5.23 -12.22
CA THR A 4 -7.75 4.36 -12.13
C THR A 4 -7.17 4.55 -10.73
N ILE A 5 -7.62 3.73 -9.77
CA ILE A 5 -7.12 3.78 -8.40
C ILE A 5 -5.70 3.19 -8.44
N PHE A 6 -4.72 3.97 -8.03
CA PHE A 6 -3.35 3.51 -7.85
C PHE A 6 -2.86 3.90 -6.46
N ALA A 7 -1.99 3.07 -5.90
CA ALA A 7 -1.34 3.32 -4.62
C ALA A 7 0.16 3.09 -4.76
N GLU A 8 0.96 4.01 -4.25
CA GLU A 8 2.42 3.91 -4.19
C GLU A 8 2.87 3.90 -2.72
N CYS A 9 3.78 2.99 -2.39
CA CYS A 9 4.33 2.88 -1.05
C CYS A 9 5.58 3.77 -0.92
N PRO A 10 5.64 4.70 0.04
CA PRO A 10 6.80 5.59 0.20
C PRO A 10 8.06 4.89 0.73
N CYS A 11 7.96 3.63 1.17
CA CYS A 11 9.09 2.87 1.71
C CYS A 11 9.82 2.07 0.62
N CYS A 12 9.08 1.24 -0.11
CA CYS A 12 9.64 0.32 -1.10
C CYS A 12 9.40 0.79 -2.55
N HIS A 13 8.64 1.87 -2.75
CA HIS A 13 8.17 2.33 -4.07
C HIS A 13 7.38 1.27 -4.84
N VAL A 14 6.75 0.31 -4.14
CA VAL A 14 5.83 -0.61 -4.80
C VAL A 14 4.62 0.17 -5.28
N VAL A 15 4.30 0.03 -6.55
CA VAL A 15 3.10 0.59 -7.17
C VAL A 15 2.10 -0.55 -7.36
N ALA A 16 0.86 -0.29 -6.98
CA ALA A 16 -0.29 -1.14 -7.25
C ALA A 16 -1.30 -0.36 -8.09
N LYS A 17 -1.77 -0.94 -9.20
CA LYS A 17 -2.78 -0.33 -10.07
C LYS A 17 -4.03 -1.19 -10.09
N GLY A 18 -5.17 -0.55 -9.87
CA GLY A 18 -6.46 -1.24 -9.83
C GLY A 18 -6.74 -1.91 -8.49
N VAL A 19 -7.95 -2.45 -8.39
CA VAL A 19 -8.48 -2.89 -7.09
C VAL A 19 -7.81 -4.16 -6.58
N ASP A 20 -7.51 -5.08 -7.50
CA ASP A 20 -6.84 -6.36 -7.26
C ASP A 20 -5.42 -6.16 -6.72
N GLU A 21 -4.57 -5.42 -7.46
CA GLU A 21 -3.19 -5.20 -7.02
C GLU A 21 -3.13 -4.47 -5.68
N ILE A 22 -4.04 -3.51 -5.45
CA ILE A 22 -4.13 -2.82 -4.16
C ILE A 22 -4.52 -3.81 -3.07
N GLU A 23 -5.47 -4.71 -3.30
CA GLU A 23 -5.87 -5.71 -2.31
C GLU A 23 -4.73 -6.68 -1.96
N GLU A 24 -3.99 -7.15 -2.96
CA GLU A 24 -2.86 -8.06 -2.76
C GLU A 24 -1.66 -7.37 -2.11
N LYS A 25 -1.25 -6.20 -2.63
CA LYS A 25 0.00 -5.52 -2.24
C LYS A 25 -0.14 -4.57 -1.07
N PHE A 26 -1.25 -3.86 -0.93
CA PHE A 26 -1.47 -2.90 0.16
C PHE A 26 -2.53 -3.39 1.17
N GLY A 27 -3.58 -4.01 0.66
CA GLY A 27 -4.82 -4.25 1.37
C GLY A 27 -5.68 -3.00 1.45
N TRP A 28 -6.96 -3.23 1.70
CA TRP A 28 -7.94 -2.18 1.92
C TRP A 28 -8.17 -1.97 3.41
N ARG A 29 -8.50 -0.74 3.80
CA ARG A 29 -9.01 -0.42 5.13
C ARG A 29 -10.40 0.20 4.99
N ILE A 30 -11.29 -0.14 5.93
CA ILE A 30 -12.61 0.51 6.01
C ILE A 30 -12.47 1.66 6.99
N LEU A 31 -12.54 2.90 6.50
CA LEU A 31 -12.58 4.09 7.33
C LEU A 31 -13.94 4.76 7.17
N ARG A 32 -14.70 4.86 8.28
CA ARG A 32 -16.06 5.46 8.27
C ARG A 32 -16.96 4.90 7.14
N GLY A 33 -16.89 3.59 6.90
CA GLY A 33 -17.68 2.90 5.87
C GLY A 33 -17.15 3.04 4.44
N LYS A 34 -16.04 3.76 4.20
CA LYS A 34 -15.39 3.85 2.88
C LYS A 34 -14.20 2.89 2.80
N LYS A 35 -14.14 2.11 1.71
CA LYS A 35 -13.02 1.21 1.40
C LYS A 35 -11.92 2.08 0.77
N GLU A 36 -10.86 2.36 1.53
CA GLU A 36 -9.70 3.13 1.06
C GLU A 36 -8.43 2.27 1.05
N PRO A 37 -7.53 2.46 0.08
CA PRO A 37 -6.26 1.76 0.05
C PRO A 37 -5.40 2.18 1.24
N GLN A 38 -4.54 1.29 1.71
CA GLN A 38 -3.55 1.65 2.75
C GLN A 38 -2.39 2.45 2.15
N SER A 39 -1.80 3.35 2.95
CA SER A 39 -0.64 4.15 2.53
C SER A 39 0.67 3.35 2.42
N TYR A 40 0.75 2.20 3.10
CA TYR A 40 1.94 1.35 3.11
C TYR A 40 1.60 -0.04 2.58
N CYS A 41 2.57 -0.63 1.88
CA CYS A 41 2.46 -1.99 1.37
C CYS A 41 2.34 -3.01 2.52
N ARG A 42 1.70 -4.15 2.26
CA ARG A 42 1.49 -5.26 3.20
C ARG A 42 2.81 -5.75 3.78
N GLU A 43 3.83 -5.87 2.94
CA GLU A 43 5.19 -6.24 3.35
C GLU A 43 5.81 -5.18 4.26
N CYS A 44 5.63 -3.90 3.95
CA CYS A 44 6.16 -2.76 4.69
C CYS A 44 5.51 -2.65 6.07
N ARG A 45 4.19 -2.90 6.14
CA ARG A 45 3.45 -3.01 7.40
C ARG A 45 3.93 -4.19 8.23
N LYS A 46 4.15 -5.34 7.60
CA LYS A 46 4.64 -6.55 8.29
C LYS A 46 6.06 -6.37 8.82
N ALA A 47 6.92 -5.70 8.05
CA ALA A 47 8.28 -5.37 8.41
C ALA A 47 8.39 -4.20 9.42
N ARG A 48 7.28 -3.54 9.76
CA ARG A 48 7.22 -2.30 10.55
C ARG A 48 8.23 -1.28 10.07
N CYS A 49 8.29 -1.06 8.75
CA CYS A 49 9.15 -0.03 8.20
C CYS A 49 8.70 1.33 8.74
N THR A 50 9.59 2.01 9.44
CA THR A 50 9.41 3.41 9.82
C THR A 50 9.97 4.29 8.70
N PRO A 51 9.43 5.50 8.48
CA PRO A 51 9.99 6.45 7.52
C PRO A 51 11.43 6.89 7.87
N ASN A 52 11.95 6.49 9.03
CA ASN A 52 13.27 6.87 9.54
C ASN A 52 14.31 5.73 9.50
N GLU A 53 13.94 4.55 8.98
CA GLU A 53 14.84 3.41 8.81
C GLU A 53 14.78 2.87 7.37
N ALA A 54 15.88 2.25 6.92
CA ALA A 54 15.96 1.66 5.59
C ALA A 54 14.84 0.62 5.38
N CYS A 55 14.15 0.71 4.25
CA CYS A 55 13.03 -0.16 3.96
C CYS A 55 13.46 -1.62 3.90
N LYS A 56 13.05 -2.44 4.88
CA LYS A 56 13.43 -3.87 5.03
C LYS A 56 12.85 -4.79 3.93
N VAL A 57 12.04 -4.23 3.04
CA VAL A 57 11.36 -4.94 1.94
C VAL A 57 12.12 -4.82 0.63
N LYS A 58 12.93 -3.76 0.44
CA LYS A 58 13.84 -3.69 -0.72
C LYS A 58 14.99 -4.65 -0.47
N LYS A 59 14.94 -5.80 -1.13
CA LYS A 59 16.02 -6.78 -1.18
C LYS A 59 16.87 -6.54 -2.43
#